data_AF-A0A1R1SK07-F1
#
_entry.id   AF-A0A1R1SK07-F1
#
_cell.length_a   1.000
_cell.length_b   1.000
_cell.length_c   1.000
_cell.angle_alpha   90.00
_cell.angle_beta   90.00
_cell.angle_gamma   90.00
#
_symmetry.space_group_name_H-M   'P 1'
#
loop_
_entity.id
_entity.type
_entity.pdbx_description
1 polymer ?
#
loop_
_entity_poly.entity_id
_entity_poly.type
_entity_poly.pdbx_seq_one_letter_code
_entity_poly.pdbx_strand_id
1 'polypeptide(L)'
;MITSDSVNGVARRGGLGPTARLRARHRGRRDAARGVPRITFTVAAAPPGGGPDGTPPSIEPPAPELLITPYVMEVRTSARRATEQLRSSLIGREQALISRLRAESVRVVTQYDVREDPRPAALARYGLWVGQWRTSVDRCRSHAQAVVDQANQRLACYWDGVRAAHPHFGRLARRPPGDWLPGRVELDPSWHRPDIWLLADDEHARTATSRALQILERQNTYRADGRSAR
;
A
#
# COMPACT_ATOMS: atom_id res chain seq x y z
N MET A 1 18.34 -18.83 -15.67
CA MET A 1 18.07 -17.71 -16.60
C MET A 1 17.05 -16.79 -15.94
N ILE A 2 17.52 -15.76 -15.23
CA ILE A 2 16.65 -14.81 -14.52
C ILE A 2 16.35 -13.68 -15.51
N THR A 3 15.13 -13.65 -16.05
CA THR A 3 14.68 -12.47 -16.79
C THR A 3 14.55 -11.33 -15.78
N SER A 4 15.53 -10.43 -15.83
CA SER A 4 15.50 -9.12 -15.21
C SER A 4 14.37 -8.31 -15.85
N ASP A 5 13.14 -8.54 -15.42
CA ASP A 5 12.03 -7.62 -15.68
C ASP A 5 12.44 -6.28 -15.07
N SER A 6 12.97 -5.39 -15.92
CA SER A 6 13.48 -4.10 -15.50
C SER A 6 12.39 -3.32 -14.77
N VAL A 7 12.79 -2.55 -13.77
CA VAL A 7 11.91 -1.62 -13.04
C VAL A 7 11.15 -0.69 -14.01
N ASN A 8 11.77 -0.34 -15.15
CA ASN A 8 11.16 0.42 -16.24
C ASN A 8 10.05 -0.34 -17.00
N GLY A 9 10.15 -1.67 -17.10
CA GLY A 9 9.10 -2.54 -17.65
C GLY A 9 7.87 -2.61 -16.74
N VAL A 10 8.07 -2.60 -15.42
CA VAL A 10 6.98 -2.53 -14.43
C VAL A 10 6.33 -1.14 -14.43
N ALA A 11 7.11 -0.06 -14.53
CA ALA A 11 6.57 1.30 -14.65
C ALA A 11 5.78 1.51 -15.95
N ARG A 12 6.23 0.97 -17.09
CA ARG A 12 5.49 1.00 -18.37
C ARG A 12 4.25 0.10 -18.38
N ARG A 13 4.26 -1.05 -17.68
CA ARG A 13 3.08 -1.93 -17.51
C ARG A 13 2.11 -1.44 -16.42
N GLY A 14 2.54 -0.58 -15.50
CA GLY A 14 1.72 -0.01 -14.43
C GLY A 14 0.82 1.16 -14.86
N GLY A 15 1.00 1.67 -16.08
CA GLY A 15 0.15 2.73 -16.63
C GLY A 15 -1.26 2.21 -16.91
N LEU A 16 -2.28 2.92 -16.42
CA LEU A 16 -3.66 2.66 -16.82
C LEU A 16 -3.79 2.87 -18.34
N GLY A 17 -4.18 1.82 -19.09
CA GLY A 17 -4.36 1.90 -20.54
C GLY A 17 -5.38 2.96 -20.97
N PRO A 18 -5.28 3.48 -22.21
CA PRO A 18 -6.13 4.58 -22.68
C PRO A 18 -7.63 4.25 -22.64
N THR A 19 -7.99 3.02 -22.97
CA THR A 19 -9.39 2.54 -22.91
C THR A 19 -9.94 2.56 -21.49
N ALA A 20 -9.15 2.15 -20.50
CA ALA A 20 -9.56 2.16 -19.09
C ALA A 20 -9.69 3.59 -18.55
N ARG A 21 -8.82 4.51 -18.96
CA ARG A 21 -8.94 5.95 -18.65
C ARG A 21 -10.24 6.53 -19.21
N LEU A 22 -10.54 6.25 -20.48
CA LEU A 22 -11.76 6.72 -21.15
C LEU A 22 -13.02 6.14 -20.49
N ARG A 23 -13.02 4.84 -20.16
CA ARG A 23 -14.14 4.20 -19.45
C ARG A 23 -14.35 4.80 -18.07
N ALA A 24 -13.29 5.02 -17.29
CA ALA A 24 -13.38 5.65 -15.97
C ALA A 24 -13.96 7.08 -16.07
N ARG A 25 -13.47 7.89 -17.02
CA ARG A 25 -13.99 9.23 -17.31
C ARG A 25 -15.46 9.20 -17.71
N HIS A 26 -15.83 8.32 -18.64
CA HIS A 26 -17.21 8.18 -19.10
C HIS A 26 -18.13 7.77 -17.94
N ARG A 27 -17.68 6.84 -17.08
CA ARG A 27 -18.43 6.44 -15.88
C ARG A 27 -18.62 7.62 -14.94
N GLY A 28 -17.58 8.40 -14.68
CA GLY A 28 -17.65 9.61 -13.86
C GLY A 28 -18.67 10.63 -14.39
N ARG A 29 -18.67 10.88 -15.70
CA ARG A 29 -19.67 11.77 -16.33
C ARG A 29 -21.10 11.24 -16.16
N ARG A 30 -21.28 9.92 -16.31
CA ARG A 30 -22.61 9.29 -16.20
C ARG A 30 -23.14 9.28 -14.78
N ASP A 31 -22.27 9.03 -13.80
CA ASP A 31 -22.63 9.10 -12.38
C ASP A 31 -22.91 10.57 -11.99
N ALA A 32 -22.13 11.52 -12.50
CA ALA A 32 -22.40 12.95 -12.33
C ALA A 32 -23.76 13.40 -12.90
N ALA A 33 -24.12 12.93 -14.09
CA ALA A 33 -25.44 13.21 -14.69
C ALA A 33 -26.61 12.65 -13.86
N ARG A 34 -26.35 11.67 -12.99
CA ARG A 34 -27.31 11.11 -12.03
C ARG A 34 -27.29 11.81 -10.67
N GLY A 35 -26.51 12.88 -10.51
CA GLY A 35 -26.32 13.57 -9.23
C GLY A 35 -25.50 12.78 -8.22
N VAL A 36 -24.59 11.91 -8.69
CA VAL A 36 -23.63 11.17 -7.85
C VAL A 36 -22.24 11.80 -8.00
N PRO A 37 -21.50 12.02 -6.89
CA PRO A 37 -21.92 11.84 -5.50
C PRO A 37 -22.99 12.85 -5.11
N ARG A 38 -23.85 12.48 -4.16
CA ARG A 38 -24.80 13.43 -3.57
C ARG A 38 -24.00 14.36 -2.67
N ILE A 39 -23.82 15.60 -3.11
CA ILE A 39 -23.11 16.61 -2.32
C ILE A 39 -24.14 17.50 -1.65
N THR A 40 -24.29 17.34 -0.34
CA THR A 40 -24.92 18.36 0.50
C THR A 40 -23.86 19.41 0.81
N PHE A 41 -24.01 20.60 0.24
CA PHE A 41 -23.16 21.72 0.62
C PHE A 41 -23.68 22.31 1.91
N THR A 42 -22.87 22.27 2.96
CA THR A 42 -22.98 23.25 4.04
C THR A 42 -22.56 24.59 3.46
N VAL A 43 -23.54 25.46 3.20
CA VAL A 43 -23.25 26.87 2.94
C VAL A 43 -22.60 27.38 4.23
N ALA A 44 -21.30 27.66 4.21
CA ALA A 44 -20.66 28.36 5.31
C ALA A 44 -21.47 29.66 5.51
N ALA A 45 -22.09 29.80 6.68
CA ALA A 45 -22.86 30.99 7.01
C ALA A 45 -21.97 32.21 6.75
N ALA A 46 -22.45 33.13 5.92
CA ALA A 46 -21.74 34.38 5.69
C ALA A 46 -21.46 35.04 7.05
N PRO A 47 -20.23 35.54 7.31
CA PRO A 47 -20.00 36.32 8.53
C PRO A 47 -21.00 37.47 8.55
N PRO A 48 -21.61 37.78 9.71
CA PRO A 48 -22.60 38.84 9.82
C PRO A 48 -21.89 40.18 9.58
N GLY A 49 -21.92 40.67 8.32
CA GLY A 49 -21.26 41.93 7.94
C GLY A 49 -20.85 42.09 6.47
N GLY A 50 -21.07 41.12 5.58
CA GLY A 50 -20.73 41.25 4.15
C GLY A 50 -21.81 41.98 3.34
N GLY A 51 -21.48 43.14 2.77
CA GLY A 51 -22.33 43.94 1.88
C GLY A 51 -22.68 43.26 0.54
N PRO A 52 -23.43 43.95 -0.34
CA PRO A 52 -24.09 43.37 -1.52
C PRO A 52 -23.13 43.17 -2.70
N ASP A 53 -21.97 42.59 -2.47
CA ASP A 53 -21.16 42.05 -3.57
C ASP A 53 -21.64 40.63 -3.82
N GLY A 54 -22.30 40.43 -4.97
CA GLY A 54 -22.87 39.16 -5.45
C GLY A 54 -21.85 38.07 -5.74
N THR A 55 -20.77 37.98 -4.96
CA THR A 55 -19.82 36.88 -5.00
C THR A 55 -20.51 35.67 -4.38
N PRO A 56 -20.83 34.61 -5.15
CA PRO A 56 -21.44 33.43 -4.59
C PRO A 56 -20.54 32.85 -3.50
N PRO A 57 -21.12 32.35 -2.38
CA PRO A 57 -20.34 31.88 -1.24
C PRO A 57 -19.34 30.82 -1.69
N SER A 58 -18.08 30.98 -1.28
CA SER A 58 -17.01 30.02 -1.57
C SER A 58 -17.38 28.68 -0.93
N ILE A 59 -17.68 27.70 -1.77
CA ILE A 59 -18.00 26.35 -1.34
C ILE A 59 -16.69 25.59 -1.12
N GLU A 60 -16.42 25.18 0.12
CA GLU A 60 -15.31 24.26 0.40
C GLU A 60 -15.56 22.87 -0.19
N PRO A 61 -14.53 22.21 -0.76
CA PRO A 61 -14.68 20.85 -1.23
C PRO A 61 -15.02 19.95 -0.02
N PRO A 62 -16.03 19.07 -0.13
CA PRO A 62 -16.34 18.14 0.95
C PRO A 62 -15.14 17.23 1.25
N ALA A 63 -15.04 16.79 2.51
CA ALA A 63 -13.97 15.89 2.94
C ALA A 63 -13.89 14.67 2.00
N PRO A 64 -12.70 14.29 1.50
CA PRO A 64 -12.55 13.21 0.53
C PRO A 64 -13.14 11.87 0.99
N GLU A 65 -13.16 11.65 2.31
CA GLU A 65 -13.70 10.45 2.96
C GLU A 65 -15.22 10.33 2.86
N LEU A 66 -15.93 11.44 2.66
CA LEU A 66 -17.39 11.47 2.51
C LEU A 66 -17.84 11.21 1.06
N LEU A 67 -16.91 11.25 0.10
CA LEU A 67 -17.19 11.10 -1.33
C LEU A 67 -16.92 9.67 -1.82
N ILE A 68 -17.56 8.70 -1.17
CA ILE A 68 -17.45 7.29 -1.53
C ILE A 68 -18.65 6.87 -2.39
N THR A 69 -18.43 6.84 -3.70
CA THR A 69 -19.44 6.36 -4.67
C THR A 69 -19.34 4.84 -4.85
N PRO A 70 -20.37 4.18 -5.42
CA PRO A 70 -20.30 2.75 -5.74
C PRO A 70 -19.09 2.40 -6.62
N TYR A 71 -18.76 3.26 -7.59
CA TYR A 71 -17.58 3.07 -8.45
C TYR A 71 -16.27 3.18 -7.67
N VAL A 72 -16.17 4.14 -6.75
CA VAL A 72 -15.00 4.27 -5.86
C VAL A 72 -14.83 3.02 -5.00
N MET A 73 -15.91 2.49 -4.43
CA MET A 73 -15.88 1.24 -3.66
C MET A 73 -15.46 0.03 -4.50
N GLU A 74 -15.95 -0.06 -5.74
CA GLU A 74 -15.56 -1.12 -6.68
C GLU A 74 -14.05 -1.09 -6.95
N VAL A 75 -13.49 0.09 -7.23
CA VAL A 75 -12.05 0.26 -7.47
C VAL A 75 -11.23 -0.09 -6.22
N ARG A 76 -11.63 0.39 -5.03
CA ARG A 76 -10.96 0.09 -3.76
C ARG A 76 -10.96 -1.41 -3.46
N THR A 77 -12.12 -2.05 -3.58
CA THR A 77 -12.28 -3.48 -3.30
C THR A 77 -11.49 -4.33 -4.30
N SER A 78 -11.49 -3.94 -5.58
CA SER A 78 -10.72 -4.64 -6.61
C SER A 78 -9.21 -4.54 -6.37
N ALA A 79 -8.71 -3.35 -6.02
CA ALA A 79 -7.30 -3.16 -5.68
C ALA A 79 -6.90 -3.97 -4.44
N ARG A 80 -7.72 -3.90 -3.37
CA ARG A 80 -7.50 -4.69 -2.15
C ARG A 80 -7.41 -6.18 -2.46
N ARG A 81 -8.41 -6.76 -3.13
CA ARG A 81 -8.42 -8.18 -3.51
C ARG A 81 -7.20 -8.57 -4.34
N ALA A 82 -6.83 -7.76 -5.33
CA ALA A 82 -5.66 -8.02 -6.16
C ALA A 82 -4.36 -8.03 -5.33
N THR A 83 -4.19 -7.10 -4.39
CA THR A 83 -3.02 -7.12 -3.49
C THR A 83 -3.04 -8.32 -2.54
N GLU A 84 -4.19 -8.67 -1.96
CA GLU A 84 -4.32 -9.87 -1.11
C GLU A 84 -4.00 -11.16 -1.88
N GLN A 85 -4.42 -11.26 -3.15
CA GLN A 85 -4.06 -12.37 -4.03
C GLN A 85 -2.55 -12.44 -4.32
N LEU A 86 -1.90 -11.30 -4.56
CA LEU A 86 -0.43 -11.24 -4.70
C LEU A 86 0.27 -11.74 -3.45
N ARG A 87 -0.21 -11.35 -2.26
CA ARG A 87 0.32 -11.83 -0.98
C ARG A 87 0.13 -13.34 -0.82
N SER A 88 -1.09 -13.84 -1.05
CA SER A 88 -1.40 -15.26 -0.96
C SER A 88 -0.56 -16.09 -1.93
N SER A 89 -0.42 -15.65 -3.18
CA SER A 89 0.41 -16.31 -4.20
C SER A 89 1.89 -16.33 -3.81
N LEU A 90 2.42 -15.23 -3.25
CA LEU A 90 3.77 -15.19 -2.72
C LEU A 90 3.98 -16.20 -1.59
N ILE A 91 3.08 -16.22 -0.60
CA ILE A 91 3.17 -17.15 0.54
C ILE A 91 3.12 -18.60 0.05
N GLY A 92 2.22 -18.93 -0.87
CA GLY A 92 2.13 -20.27 -1.46
C GLY A 92 3.40 -20.66 -2.22
N ARG A 93 3.97 -19.75 -3.03
CA ARG A 93 5.20 -20.00 -3.78
C ARG A 93 6.42 -20.17 -2.88
N GLU A 94 6.53 -19.37 -1.82
CA GLU A 94 7.69 -19.35 -0.91
C GLU A 94 7.51 -20.30 0.29
N GLN A 95 6.48 -21.15 0.30
CA GLN A 95 6.16 -22.03 1.43
C GLN A 95 7.37 -22.87 1.87
N ALA A 96 8.15 -23.41 0.93
CA ALA A 96 9.35 -24.18 1.23
C ALA A 96 10.44 -23.34 1.92
N LEU A 97 10.62 -22.08 1.50
CA LEU A 97 11.56 -21.15 2.14
C LEU A 97 11.09 -20.78 3.55
N ILE A 98 9.80 -20.50 3.72
CA ILE A 98 9.19 -20.21 5.02
C ILE A 98 9.38 -21.39 5.99
N SER A 99 9.18 -22.63 5.54
CA SER A 99 9.41 -23.83 6.35
C SER A 99 10.88 -23.98 6.76
N ARG A 100 11.84 -23.71 5.85
CA ARG A 100 13.27 -23.72 6.17
C ARG A 100 13.65 -22.65 7.18
N LEU A 101 13.10 -21.43 7.03
CA LEU A 101 13.28 -20.34 7.97
C LEU A 101 12.77 -20.73 9.36
N ARG A 102 11.57 -21.28 9.46
CA ARG A 102 10.98 -21.73 10.73
C ARG A 102 11.85 -22.81 11.40
N ALA A 103 12.31 -23.80 10.65
CA ALA A 103 13.18 -24.86 11.17
C ALA A 103 14.55 -24.33 11.66
N GLU A 104 15.20 -23.48 10.87
CA GLU A 104 16.50 -22.91 11.25
C GLU A 104 16.38 -21.89 12.39
N SER A 105 15.23 -21.22 12.52
CA SER A 105 14.95 -20.35 13.67
C SER A 105 15.05 -21.13 14.99
N VAL A 106 14.46 -22.33 15.07
CA VAL A 106 14.57 -23.22 16.25
C VAL A 106 16.04 -23.57 16.52
N ARG A 107 16.79 -23.89 15.47
CA ARG A 107 18.23 -24.21 15.59
C ARG A 107 19.03 -23.01 16.11
N VAL A 108 18.82 -21.82 15.56
CA VAL A 108 19.51 -20.59 15.99
C VAL A 108 19.21 -20.29 17.45
N VAL A 109 17.93 -20.27 17.84
CA VAL A 109 17.52 -20.01 19.23
C VAL A 109 18.11 -21.04 20.18
N THR A 110 18.11 -22.32 19.80
CA THR A 110 18.70 -23.38 20.62
C THR A 110 20.20 -23.16 20.83
N GLN A 111 20.95 -22.79 19.79
CA GLN A 111 22.40 -22.56 19.91
C GLN A 111 22.74 -21.31 20.72
N TYR A 112 22.02 -20.21 20.49
CA TYR A 112 22.36 -18.92 21.08
C TYR A 112 21.75 -18.69 22.47
N ASP A 113 20.50 -19.09 22.69
CA ASP A 113 19.80 -18.81 23.95
C ASP A 113 19.77 -20.02 24.91
N VAL A 114 19.73 -21.26 24.39
CA VAL A 114 19.59 -22.46 25.25
C VAL A 114 20.94 -23.09 25.58
N ARG A 115 21.80 -23.25 24.58
CA ARG A 115 23.13 -23.89 24.76
C ARG A 115 24.23 -22.89 25.04
N GLU A 116 23.98 -21.61 24.80
CA GLU A 116 24.97 -20.52 24.89
C GLU A 116 26.27 -20.83 24.11
N ASP A 117 26.16 -21.62 23.03
CA ASP A 117 27.24 -22.00 22.10
C ASP A 117 26.96 -21.33 20.75
N PRO A 118 27.31 -20.05 20.58
CA PRO A 118 26.99 -19.32 19.37
C PRO A 118 27.64 -19.98 18.16
N ARG A 119 26.82 -20.26 17.14
CA ARG A 119 27.26 -20.83 15.85
C ARG A 119 27.13 -19.77 14.76
N PRO A 120 28.18 -18.99 14.43
CA PRO A 120 28.10 -17.91 13.44
C PRO A 120 27.67 -18.38 12.06
N ALA A 121 28.09 -19.58 11.64
CA ALA A 121 27.71 -20.16 10.36
C ALA A 121 26.21 -20.47 10.25
N ALA A 122 25.57 -20.92 11.34
CA ALA A 122 24.13 -21.17 11.37
C ALA A 122 23.36 -19.85 11.26
N LEU A 123 23.79 -18.83 12.01
CA LEU A 123 23.18 -17.50 11.94
C LEU A 123 23.39 -16.83 10.57
N ALA A 124 24.55 -17.01 9.93
CA ALA A 124 24.81 -16.52 8.58
C ALA A 124 23.91 -17.18 7.53
N ARG A 125 23.71 -18.50 7.62
CA ARG A 125 22.77 -19.23 6.75
C ARG A 125 21.32 -18.77 6.98
N TYR A 126 20.92 -18.58 8.23
CA TYR A 126 19.61 -18.03 8.57
C TYR A 126 19.43 -16.63 7.95
N GLY A 127 20.42 -15.74 8.12
CA GLY A 127 20.42 -14.40 7.54
C GLY A 127 20.33 -14.40 6.01
N LEU A 128 20.98 -15.36 5.33
CA LEU A 128 20.85 -15.54 3.89
C LEU A 128 19.40 -15.82 3.48
N TRP A 129 18.71 -16.74 4.18
CA TRP A 129 17.32 -17.08 3.88
C TRP A 129 16.36 -15.93 4.22
N VAL A 130 16.61 -15.18 5.30
CA VAL A 130 15.85 -13.96 5.62
C VAL A 130 16.03 -12.91 4.52
N GLY A 131 17.25 -12.73 4.03
CA GLY A 131 17.53 -11.84 2.89
C GLY A 131 16.81 -12.26 1.62
N GLN A 132 16.78 -13.56 1.31
CA GLN A 132 16.02 -14.12 0.19
C GLN A 132 14.51 -13.83 0.33
N TRP A 133 13.95 -14.06 1.52
CA TRP A 133 12.55 -13.75 1.82
C TRP A 133 12.23 -12.27 1.59
N ARG A 134 13.01 -11.36 2.19
CA ARG A 134 12.80 -9.91 2.06
C ARG A 134 12.89 -9.45 0.61
N THR A 135 13.83 -10.01 -0.17
CA THR A 135 13.96 -9.74 -1.61
C THR A 135 12.72 -10.19 -2.39
N SER A 136 12.19 -11.38 -2.10
CA SER A 136 10.95 -11.88 -2.71
C SER A 136 9.74 -11.01 -2.37
N VAL A 137 9.64 -10.54 -1.11
CA VAL A 137 8.59 -9.61 -0.68
C VAL A 137 8.73 -8.26 -1.37
N ASP A 138 9.93 -7.69 -1.47
CA ASP A 138 10.17 -6.38 -2.12
C ASP A 138 9.77 -6.37 -3.60
N ARG A 139 10.08 -7.45 -4.32
CA ARG A 139 9.61 -7.62 -5.70
C ARG A 139 8.08 -7.66 -5.74
N CYS A 140 7.44 -8.43 -4.85
CA CYS A 140 5.99 -8.53 -4.79
C CYS A 140 5.33 -7.20 -4.39
N ARG A 141 5.93 -6.46 -3.44
CA ARG A 141 5.52 -5.12 -3.00
C ARG A 141 5.53 -4.14 -4.17
N SER A 142 6.55 -4.19 -5.01
CA SER A 142 6.60 -3.33 -6.21
C SER A 142 5.43 -3.61 -7.16
N HIS A 143 5.03 -4.87 -7.32
CA HIS A 143 3.83 -5.22 -8.09
C HIS A 143 2.54 -4.77 -7.39
N ALA A 144 2.44 -4.93 -6.08
CA ALA A 144 1.28 -4.48 -5.30
C ALA A 144 1.13 -2.94 -5.34
N GLN A 145 2.23 -2.20 -5.27
CA GLN A 145 2.24 -0.74 -5.44
C GLN A 145 1.74 -0.34 -6.82
N ALA A 146 2.17 -1.03 -7.88
CA ALA A 146 1.67 -0.76 -9.23
C ALA A 146 0.14 -0.96 -9.37
N VAL A 147 -0.44 -1.94 -8.66
CA VAL A 147 -1.91 -2.13 -8.60
C VAL A 147 -2.59 -0.94 -7.92
N VAL A 148 -2.04 -0.47 -6.79
CA VAL A 148 -2.55 0.70 -6.07
C VAL A 148 -2.45 1.96 -6.93
N ASP A 149 -1.33 2.17 -7.60
CA ASP A 149 -1.12 3.32 -8.49
C ASP A 149 -2.10 3.29 -9.67
N GLN A 150 -2.32 2.11 -10.27
CA GLN A 150 -3.31 1.96 -11.34
C GLN A 150 -4.73 2.25 -10.86
N ALA A 151 -5.09 1.83 -9.65
CA ALA A 151 -6.38 2.14 -9.03
C ALA A 151 -6.53 3.65 -8.82
N ASN A 152 -5.51 4.32 -8.29
CA ASN A 152 -5.50 5.77 -8.08
C ASN A 152 -5.60 6.55 -9.40
N GLN A 153 -4.95 6.07 -10.48
CA GLN A 153 -5.13 6.63 -11.82
C GLN A 153 -6.57 6.48 -12.35
N ARG A 154 -7.24 5.34 -12.07
CA ARG A 154 -8.65 5.13 -12.44
C ARG A 154 -9.54 6.11 -11.69
N LEU A 155 -9.33 6.26 -10.39
CA LEU A 155 -10.07 7.21 -9.55
C LEU A 155 -9.87 8.65 -10.04
N ALA A 156 -8.64 9.03 -10.37
CA ALA A 156 -8.35 10.37 -10.91
C ALA A 156 -9.13 10.63 -12.22
N CYS A 157 -9.10 9.66 -13.15
CA CYS A 157 -9.87 9.74 -14.39
C CYS A 157 -11.39 9.79 -14.15
N TYR A 158 -11.90 9.03 -13.18
CA TYR A 158 -13.30 9.07 -12.80
C TYR A 158 -13.70 10.44 -12.25
N TRP A 159 -12.92 10.99 -11.31
CA TRP A 159 -13.18 12.31 -10.72
C TRP A 159 -13.02 13.45 -11.73
N ASP A 160 -12.13 13.34 -12.71
CA ASP A 160 -12.11 14.25 -13.87
C ASP A 160 -13.45 14.25 -14.62
N GLY A 161 -14.01 13.05 -14.86
CA GLY A 161 -15.31 12.88 -15.49
C GLY A 161 -16.45 13.47 -14.66
N VAL A 162 -16.43 13.24 -13.34
CA VAL A 162 -17.43 13.80 -12.41
C VAL A 162 -17.36 15.33 -12.41
N ARG A 163 -16.17 15.91 -12.25
CA ARG A 163 -15.98 17.37 -12.24
C ARG A 163 -16.47 18.04 -13.51
N ALA A 164 -16.28 17.39 -14.65
CA ALA A 164 -16.69 17.93 -15.95
C ALA A 164 -18.23 17.96 -16.15
N ALA A 165 -18.99 17.14 -15.43
CA ALA A 165 -20.42 16.95 -15.68
C ALA A 165 -21.32 17.23 -14.46
N HIS A 166 -20.78 17.26 -13.24
CA HIS A 166 -21.57 17.42 -12.03
C HIS A 166 -21.81 18.91 -11.74
N PRO A 167 -23.07 19.39 -11.76
CA PRO A 167 -23.40 20.82 -11.72
C PRO A 167 -22.77 21.58 -10.55
N HIS A 168 -22.62 20.90 -9.41
CA HIS A 168 -22.08 21.52 -8.22
C HIS A 168 -20.55 21.40 -8.06
N PHE A 169 -19.91 20.41 -8.70
CA PHE A 169 -18.43 20.34 -8.66
C PHE A 169 -17.79 21.42 -9.51
N GLY A 170 -18.46 21.81 -10.61
CA GLY A 170 -18.02 22.93 -11.45
C GLY A 170 -18.10 24.29 -10.75
N ARG A 171 -18.83 24.40 -9.63
CA ARG A 171 -18.99 25.63 -8.83
C ARG A 171 -18.03 25.73 -7.64
N LEU A 172 -17.19 24.72 -7.40
CA LEU A 172 -16.17 24.80 -6.36
C LEU A 172 -15.20 25.94 -6.68
N ALA A 173 -15.14 26.95 -5.81
CA ALA A 173 -14.36 28.17 -5.99
C ALA A 173 -12.84 27.93 -6.03
N ARG A 174 -12.38 26.77 -5.51
CA ARG A 174 -10.98 26.35 -5.53
C ARG A 174 -10.85 25.04 -6.30
N ARG A 175 -9.90 25.00 -7.24
CA ARG A 175 -9.39 23.73 -7.77
C ARG A 175 -8.95 22.90 -6.56
N PRO A 176 -9.43 21.64 -6.41
CA PRO A 176 -8.99 20.81 -5.31
C PRO A 176 -7.45 20.74 -5.28
N PRO A 177 -6.83 20.63 -4.09
CA PRO A 177 -5.40 20.39 -3.95
C PRO A 177 -4.89 19.30 -4.89
N GLY A 178 -3.61 19.36 -5.30
CA GLY A 178 -3.03 18.41 -6.27
C GLY A 178 -3.09 16.95 -5.83
N ASP A 179 -3.19 16.72 -4.52
CA ASP A 179 -3.32 15.43 -3.83
C ASP A 179 -4.77 15.05 -3.49
N TRP A 180 -5.76 15.88 -3.84
CA TRP A 180 -7.17 15.61 -3.59
C TRP A 180 -7.67 14.48 -4.50
N LEU A 181 -7.73 13.28 -3.93
CA LEU A 181 -8.24 12.07 -4.59
C LEU A 181 -9.21 11.33 -3.66
N PRO A 182 -10.51 11.61 -3.75
CA PRO A 182 -11.47 10.91 -2.92
C PRO A 182 -11.48 9.40 -3.17
N GLY A 183 -11.46 8.65 -2.06
CA GLY A 183 -11.33 7.20 -2.07
C GLY A 183 -9.96 6.67 -2.48
N ARG A 184 -8.90 7.49 -2.34
CA ARG A 184 -7.50 7.08 -2.55
C ARG A 184 -7.25 5.70 -1.94
N VAL A 185 -6.60 4.86 -2.72
CA VAL A 185 -6.13 3.56 -2.29
C VAL A 185 -4.71 3.71 -1.80
N GLU A 186 -4.44 3.12 -0.64
CA GLU A 186 -3.11 3.00 -0.07
C GLU A 186 -2.74 1.54 0.02
N LEU A 187 -1.44 1.27 -0.11
CA LEU A 187 -0.93 -0.07 0.10
C LEU A 187 -0.96 -0.39 1.59
N ASP A 188 -1.45 -1.57 1.95
CA ASP A 188 -1.52 -2.01 3.34
C ASP A 188 -0.12 -1.94 4.00
N PRO A 189 0.02 -1.33 5.20
CA PRO A 189 1.33 -1.08 5.81
C PRO A 189 2.19 -2.33 6.03
N SER A 190 1.57 -3.53 6.15
CA SER A 190 2.33 -4.77 6.32
C SER A 190 3.20 -5.13 5.11
N TRP A 191 2.92 -4.58 3.92
CA TRP A 191 3.80 -4.72 2.75
C TRP A 191 5.19 -4.13 2.98
N HIS A 192 5.33 -3.14 3.87
CA HIS A 192 6.61 -2.53 4.23
C HIS A 192 7.32 -3.26 5.38
N ARG A 193 6.67 -4.28 5.96
CA ARG A 193 7.15 -5.02 7.12
C ARG A 193 7.17 -6.52 6.78
N PRO A 194 8.08 -6.95 5.89
CA PRO A 194 8.08 -8.31 5.32
C PRO A 194 8.14 -9.40 6.38
N ASP A 195 8.80 -9.12 7.50
CA ASP A 195 9.00 -10.10 8.57
C ASP A 195 7.70 -10.41 9.34
N ILE A 196 6.72 -9.48 9.37
CA ILE A 196 5.43 -9.74 10.04
C ILE A 196 4.72 -10.95 9.46
N TRP A 197 4.88 -11.20 8.16
CA TRP A 197 4.23 -12.33 7.51
C TRP A 197 4.86 -13.68 7.87
N LEU A 198 6.09 -13.67 8.42
CA LEU A 198 6.70 -14.87 9.01
C LEU A 198 6.13 -15.16 10.41
N LEU A 199 5.52 -14.17 11.04
CA LEU A 199 4.99 -14.19 12.42
C LEU A 199 3.48 -14.46 12.48
N ALA A 200 2.82 -14.70 11.35
CA ALA A 200 1.36 -14.64 11.20
C ALA A 200 0.55 -15.72 11.97
N ASP A 201 1.19 -16.58 12.76
CA ASP A 201 0.53 -17.54 13.67
C ASP A 201 0.58 -17.13 15.16
N ASP A 202 1.06 -15.93 15.50
CA ASP A 202 1.45 -15.62 16.88
C ASP A 202 0.63 -14.52 17.58
N GLU A 203 -0.28 -14.95 18.44
CA GLU A 203 -0.81 -14.14 19.54
C GLU A 203 0.24 -13.92 20.66
N HIS A 204 1.40 -14.56 20.57
CA HIS A 204 2.45 -14.52 21.59
C HIS A 204 3.82 -14.19 20.97
N ALA A 205 4.41 -13.06 21.37
CA ALA A 205 5.69 -12.53 20.93
C ALA A 205 6.95 -13.39 21.29
N ARG A 206 6.87 -14.72 21.28
CA ARG A 206 7.88 -15.66 21.79
C ARG A 206 8.15 -16.86 20.88
N THR A 207 7.87 -16.81 19.58
CA THR A 207 8.30 -17.90 18.69
C THR A 207 9.79 -17.89 18.43
N ALA A 208 10.30 -19.07 18.07
CA ALA A 208 11.67 -19.21 17.64
C ALA A 208 12.00 -18.27 16.47
N THR A 209 11.04 -18.00 15.57
CA THR A 209 11.21 -17.09 14.44
C THR A 209 11.42 -15.64 14.88
N SER A 210 10.55 -15.10 15.74
CA SER A 210 10.72 -13.72 16.23
C SER A 210 12.03 -13.57 17.00
N ARG A 211 12.40 -14.57 17.81
CA ARG A 211 13.63 -14.56 18.57
C ARG A 211 14.88 -14.70 17.71
N ALA A 212 14.87 -15.56 16.70
CA ALA A 212 15.98 -15.70 15.75
C ALA A 212 16.20 -14.42 14.93
N LEU A 213 15.14 -13.71 14.54
CA LEU A 213 15.24 -12.39 13.92
C LEU A 213 15.90 -11.37 14.85
N GLN A 214 15.52 -11.32 16.13
CA GLN A 214 16.17 -10.44 17.11
C GLN A 214 17.67 -10.76 17.30
N ILE A 215 18.04 -12.05 17.34
CA ILE A 215 19.44 -12.48 17.42
C ILE A 215 20.21 -11.99 16.18
N LEU A 216 19.63 -12.16 14.99
CA LEU A 216 20.22 -11.70 13.73
C LEU A 216 20.40 -10.17 13.69
N GLU A 217 19.38 -9.42 14.10
CA GLU A 217 19.42 -7.94 14.16
C GLU A 217 20.50 -7.45 15.13
N ARG A 218 20.54 -7.98 16.36
CA ARG A 218 21.54 -7.62 17.37
C ARG A 218 22.97 -7.83 16.86
N GLN A 219 23.21 -8.93 16.14
CA GLN A 219 24.53 -9.25 15.58
C GLN A 219 24.91 -8.32 14.41
N ASN A 220 23.93 -7.89 13.60
CA ASN A 220 24.18 -6.91 12.54
C ASN A 220 24.51 -5.52 13.11
N THR A 221 23.82 -5.10 14.17
CA THR A 221 24.12 -3.83 14.86
C THR A 221 25.51 -3.86 15.48
N TYR A 222 25.88 -4.95 16.16
CA TYR A 222 27.20 -5.11 16.76
C TYR A 222 28.34 -5.06 15.73
N ARG A 223 28.13 -5.61 14.53
CA ARG A 223 29.08 -5.52 13.41
C ARG A 223 29.18 -4.12 12.82
N ALA A 224 28.07 -3.39 12.72
CA ALA A 224 28.05 -2.03 12.20
C ALA A 224 28.75 -1.03 13.13
N ASP A 225 28.63 -1.24 14.45
CA ASP A 225 29.21 -0.38 15.48
C ASP A 225 30.72 -0.61 15.73
N GLY A 226 31.40 -1.42 14.91
CA GLY A 226 32.87 -1.53 14.92
C GLY A 226 33.49 -2.22 16.13
N ARG A 227 32.70 -2.86 17.02
CA ARG A 227 33.24 -3.75 18.04
C ARG A 227 33.49 -5.13 17.45
N SER A 228 34.42 -5.23 16.52
CA SER A 228 35.08 -6.52 16.27
C SER A 228 35.98 -6.76 17.47
N ALA A 229 35.48 -7.49 18.48
CA ALA A 229 36.29 -7.95 19.59
C ALA A 229 37.51 -8.68 19.01
N ARG A 230 38.69 -8.11 19.27
CA ARG A 230 39.95 -8.84 19.29
C ARG A 230 39.98 -9.72 20.53
#